data_AF-A0A2G6NJ06-F1
#
_entry.id   AF-A0A2G6NJ06-F1
#
_cell.length_a   1.000
_cell.length_b   1.000
_cell.length_c   1.000
_cell.angle_alpha   90.00
_cell.angle_beta   90.00
_cell.angle_gamma   90.00
#
_symmetry.space_group_name_H-M   'P 1'
#
loop_
_entity.id
_entity.type
_entity.pdbx_description
1 polymer ?
#
loop_
_entity_poly.entity_id
_entity_poly.type
_entity_poly.pdbx_seq_one_letter_code
_entity_poly.pdbx_strand_id
1 'polypeptide(L)'
;MILNSGNLAVLFRAFNTAFQSGFSGVDSQWGQVATMVPSTTGTEDYGWLGNIPGMREWIGDRMIHNLGQHDYSIKNRKFELTVGVPSEKVDDDQYGVYKPMFEMLGNAAATHPDELVFALLAAGFTTVCYDGQYFFDTDHPVIDENGETKSVTNVQGGSGNPWFLLDTRRPLKPLILQMRKKPQLVKKDDPKDDNVFTKGELIYGVDDRKNVGFGFWQMAFGSRAALSAANFEANYDAMASVKGDHGKPLGVKPSLLVVGPSNASAGRKIVEAQLINGGDSNINFKRVELLEVPWLE
;
A
#
# COMPACT_ATOMS: atom_id res chain seq x y z
N MET A 1 -10.71 -24.57 -34.39
CA MET A 1 -11.19 -25.45 -33.31
C MET A 1 -12.72 -25.50 -33.33
N ILE A 2 -13.38 -26.62 -32.98
CA ILE A 2 -14.85 -26.63 -32.79
C ILE A 2 -15.16 -26.11 -31.39
N LEU A 3 -15.96 -25.05 -31.25
CA LEU A 3 -16.50 -24.61 -29.96
C LEU A 3 -17.32 -25.72 -29.28
N ASN A 4 -16.76 -26.31 -28.24
CA ASN A 4 -17.44 -27.24 -27.34
C ASN A 4 -16.87 -27.10 -25.93
N SER A 5 -17.60 -27.64 -24.94
CA SER A 5 -17.25 -27.53 -23.53
C SER A 5 -15.86 -28.06 -23.18
N GLY A 6 -15.41 -29.14 -23.84
CA GLY A 6 -14.08 -29.72 -23.63
C GLY A 6 -12.96 -28.79 -24.10
N ASN A 7 -13.11 -28.24 -25.30
CA ASN A 7 -12.16 -27.31 -25.91
C ASN A 7 -12.08 -25.98 -25.14
N LEU A 8 -13.22 -25.45 -24.70
CA LEU A 8 -13.30 -24.24 -23.88
C LEU A 8 -12.68 -24.42 -22.49
N ALA A 9 -12.78 -25.62 -21.91
CA ALA A 9 -12.10 -25.93 -20.65
C ALA A 9 -10.56 -26.01 -20.80
N VAL A 10 -10.06 -26.47 -21.94
CA VAL A 10 -8.61 -26.40 -22.27
C VAL A 10 -8.18 -24.95 -22.46
N LEU A 11 -8.95 -24.17 -23.23
CA LEU A 11 -8.69 -22.75 -23.48
C LEU A 11 -8.64 -21.95 -22.18
N PHE A 12 -9.63 -22.11 -21.31
CA PHE A 12 -9.66 -21.42 -20.03
C PHE A 12 -8.45 -21.77 -19.15
N ARG A 13 -7.98 -23.01 -19.14
CA ARG A 13 -6.75 -23.37 -18.42
C ARG A 13 -5.53 -22.63 -18.98
N ALA A 14 -5.42 -22.51 -20.30
CA ALA A 14 -4.34 -21.77 -20.94
C ALA A 14 -4.40 -20.27 -20.59
N PHE A 15 -5.59 -19.66 -20.65
CA PHE A 15 -5.80 -18.27 -20.25
C PHE A 15 -5.55 -18.05 -18.76
N ASN A 16 -5.97 -18.97 -17.89
CA ASN A 16 -5.67 -18.89 -16.47
C ASN A 16 -4.17 -19.00 -16.20
N THR A 17 -3.45 -19.89 -16.89
CA THR A 17 -1.98 -19.96 -16.78
C THR A 17 -1.31 -18.65 -17.24
N ALA A 18 -1.78 -18.07 -18.35
CA ALA A 18 -1.30 -16.77 -18.83
C ALA A 18 -1.57 -15.65 -17.80
N PHE A 19 -2.78 -15.61 -17.24
CA PHE A 19 -3.14 -14.72 -16.15
C PHE A 19 -2.22 -14.88 -14.94
N GLN A 20 -1.99 -16.11 -14.47
CA GLN A 20 -1.09 -16.36 -13.34
C GLN A 20 0.35 -15.94 -13.64
N SER A 21 0.83 -16.16 -14.88
CA SER A 21 2.15 -15.72 -15.32
C SER A 21 2.28 -14.19 -15.26
N GLY A 22 1.29 -13.46 -15.78
CA GLY A 22 1.25 -12.01 -15.71
C GLY A 22 1.13 -11.49 -14.27
N PHE A 23 0.35 -12.18 -13.43
CA PHE A 23 0.19 -11.85 -12.01
C PHE A 23 1.49 -12.03 -11.22
N SER A 24 2.19 -13.16 -11.41
CA SER A 24 3.46 -13.43 -10.72
C SER A 24 4.65 -12.66 -11.28
N GLY A 25 4.53 -12.08 -12.48
CA GLY A 25 5.59 -11.29 -13.12
C GLY A 25 5.69 -9.85 -12.60
N VAL A 26 4.80 -9.41 -11.71
CA VAL A 26 4.83 -8.08 -11.11
C VAL A 26 5.65 -8.07 -9.83
N ASP A 27 6.71 -7.26 -9.81
CA ASP A 27 7.46 -6.93 -8.59
C ASP A 27 6.68 -5.88 -7.78
N SER A 28 5.72 -6.37 -7.02
CA SER A 28 4.84 -5.54 -6.19
C SER A 28 5.58 -4.95 -4.99
N GLN A 29 5.33 -3.67 -4.69
CA GLN A 29 6.08 -2.88 -3.71
C GLN A 29 5.28 -2.54 -2.44
N TRP A 30 3.95 -2.62 -2.46
CA TRP A 30 3.07 -2.23 -1.35
C TRP A 30 3.42 -2.98 -0.07
N GLY A 31 3.87 -4.23 -0.20
CA GLY A 31 4.27 -5.08 0.91
C GLY A 31 5.44 -4.51 1.70
N GLN A 32 6.19 -3.54 1.16
CA GLN A 32 7.26 -2.83 1.84
C GLN A 32 6.72 -1.77 2.80
N VAL A 33 5.59 -1.13 2.49
CA VAL A 33 5.02 0.02 3.23
C VAL A 33 3.72 -0.29 3.98
N ALA A 34 3.02 -1.38 3.62
CA ALA A 34 1.72 -1.74 4.18
C ALA A 34 1.68 -3.16 4.74
N THR A 35 0.90 -3.36 5.80
CA THR A 35 0.60 -4.68 6.36
C THR A 35 -0.70 -5.21 5.75
N MET A 36 -0.68 -6.43 5.22
CA MET A 36 -1.89 -7.09 4.75
C MET A 36 -2.72 -7.59 5.95
N VAL A 37 -3.97 -7.17 6.03
CA VAL A 37 -4.93 -7.64 7.03
C VAL A 37 -6.07 -8.37 6.32
N PRO A 38 -6.33 -9.65 6.66
CA PRO A 38 -7.46 -10.37 6.09
C PRO A 38 -8.79 -9.78 6.59
N SER A 39 -9.77 -9.67 5.71
CA SER A 39 -11.12 -9.21 6.06
C SER A 39 -12.17 -10.27 5.77
N THR A 40 -13.11 -10.41 6.70
CA THR A 40 -14.24 -11.36 6.61
C THR A 40 -15.59 -10.63 6.52
N THR A 41 -15.66 -9.36 6.94
CA THR A 41 -16.88 -8.56 7.02
C THR A 41 -16.92 -7.42 5.99
N GLY A 42 -18.03 -6.70 5.92
CA GLY A 42 -18.20 -5.61 4.94
C GLY A 42 -17.26 -4.43 5.20
N THR A 43 -16.97 -4.22 6.47
CA THR A 43 -16.19 -3.13 7.06
C THR A 43 -15.51 -3.72 8.28
N GLU A 44 -14.19 -3.57 8.40
CA GLU A 44 -13.49 -3.96 9.62
C GLU A 44 -13.23 -2.72 10.48
N ASP A 45 -13.49 -2.86 11.77
CA ASP A 45 -13.27 -1.82 12.78
C ASP A 45 -11.89 -1.99 13.40
N TYR A 46 -11.12 -0.90 13.42
CA TYR A 46 -9.76 -0.84 13.96
C TYR A 46 -9.71 0.06 15.19
N GLY A 47 -10.69 -0.08 16.09
CA GLY A 47 -10.76 0.76 17.29
C GLY A 47 -9.63 0.58 18.30
N TRP A 48 -8.69 -0.34 18.05
CA TRP A 48 -7.44 -0.45 18.80
C TRP A 48 -6.34 0.49 18.29
N LEU A 49 -6.45 1.02 17.07
CA LEU A 49 -5.54 2.06 16.57
C LEU A 49 -5.68 3.30 17.47
N GLY A 50 -4.56 3.82 17.94
CA GLY A 50 -4.47 4.79 19.03
C GLY A 50 -3.78 4.25 20.29
N ASN A 51 -3.77 2.92 20.48
CA ASN A 51 -3.07 2.30 21.60
C ASN A 51 -1.86 1.52 21.09
N ILE A 52 -0.70 2.17 20.97
CA ILE A 52 0.55 1.47 20.59
C ILE A 52 0.92 0.52 21.75
N PRO A 53 0.88 -0.82 21.55
CA PRO A 53 1.17 -1.75 22.64
C PRO A 53 2.62 -1.61 23.12
N GLY A 54 2.82 -1.61 24.43
CA GLY A 54 4.14 -1.56 25.02
C GLY A 54 4.18 -2.27 26.36
N MET A 55 5.28 -3.00 26.60
CA MET A 55 5.50 -3.65 27.89
C MET A 55 5.81 -2.62 28.97
N ARG A 56 5.43 -2.94 30.21
CA ARG A 56 5.80 -2.25 31.44
C ARG A 56 6.38 -3.29 32.39
N GLU A 57 7.28 -2.87 33.28
CA GLU A 57 7.69 -3.70 34.41
C GLU A 57 6.46 -4.11 35.25
N TRP A 58 6.42 -5.38 35.64
CA TRP A 58 5.36 -5.94 36.46
C TRP A 58 5.57 -5.53 37.92
N ILE A 59 5.07 -4.34 38.27
CA ILE A 59 5.02 -3.85 39.65
C ILE A 59 3.53 -3.69 40.01
N GLY A 60 3.07 -4.45 41.01
CA GLY A 60 1.67 -4.51 41.45
C GLY A 60 0.79 -5.46 40.63
N ASP A 61 -0.53 -5.28 40.75
CA ASP A 61 -1.52 -6.05 39.98
C ASP A 61 -1.46 -5.74 38.47
N ARG A 62 -1.91 -6.69 37.65
CA ARG A 62 -1.98 -6.52 36.20
C ARG A 62 -2.90 -5.34 35.87
N MET A 63 -2.32 -4.27 35.31
CA MET A 63 -3.10 -3.16 34.78
C MET A 63 -3.70 -3.55 33.43
N ILE A 64 -5.03 -3.46 33.32
CA ILE A 64 -5.73 -3.63 32.04
C ILE A 64 -5.69 -2.27 31.35
N HIS A 65 -4.96 -2.20 30.23
CA HIS A 65 -5.03 -1.04 29.34
C HIS A 65 -6.33 -1.15 28.55
N ASN A 66 -7.31 -0.30 28.89
CA ASN A 66 -8.50 -0.18 28.07
C ASN A 66 -8.10 0.40 26.72
N LEU A 67 -8.42 -0.31 25.64
CA LEU A 67 -8.26 0.21 24.28
C LEU A 67 -9.18 1.43 24.16
N GLY A 68 -8.62 2.64 24.07
CA GLY A 68 -9.41 3.82 23.70
C GLY A 68 -10.19 3.53 22.42
N GLN A 69 -11.51 3.65 22.45
CA GLN A 69 -12.37 3.39 21.29
C GLN A 69 -12.20 4.52 20.27
N HIS A 70 -11.40 4.27 19.24
CA HIS A 70 -11.43 5.08 18.02
C HIS A 70 -12.45 4.49 17.04
N ASP A 71 -13.33 5.33 16.48
CA ASP A 71 -14.26 4.93 15.41
C ASP A 71 -13.54 4.95 14.05
N TYR A 72 -12.45 4.18 13.93
CA TYR A 72 -11.75 4.02 12.66
C TYR A 72 -12.13 2.70 12.00
N SER A 73 -12.69 2.77 10.79
CA SER A 73 -13.12 1.59 10.07
C SER A 73 -12.73 1.65 8.59
N ILE A 74 -12.40 0.49 8.02
CA ILE A 74 -12.05 0.38 6.61
C ILE A 74 -13.14 -0.43 5.91
N LYS A 75 -13.98 0.26 5.12
CA LYS A 75 -15.02 -0.36 4.30
C LYS A 75 -14.42 -0.99 3.04
N ASN A 76 -14.68 -2.27 2.81
CA ASN A 76 -14.19 -2.94 1.60
C ASN A 76 -14.81 -2.37 0.33
N ARG A 77 -13.98 -2.14 -0.69
CA ARG A 77 -14.41 -1.74 -2.04
C ARG A 77 -14.35 -2.92 -2.99
N LYS A 78 -15.20 -2.90 -4.02
CA LYS A 78 -15.23 -3.90 -5.09
C LYS A 78 -14.55 -3.32 -6.32
N PHE A 79 -13.73 -4.14 -6.97
CA PHE A 79 -13.05 -3.80 -8.21
C PHE A 79 -13.21 -4.95 -9.20
N GLU A 80 -13.24 -4.63 -10.48
CA GLU A 80 -13.33 -5.61 -11.55
C GLU A 80 -12.58 -5.13 -12.80
N LEU A 81 -12.13 -6.09 -13.60
CA LEU A 81 -11.67 -5.88 -14.96
C LEU A 81 -12.19 -7.03 -15.82
N THR A 82 -13.00 -6.71 -16.82
CA THR A 82 -13.66 -7.70 -17.68
C THR A 82 -13.32 -7.48 -19.15
N VAL A 83 -13.00 -8.58 -19.86
CA VAL A 83 -12.69 -8.59 -21.30
C VAL A 83 -13.54 -9.60 -22.05
N GLY A 84 -13.91 -9.24 -23.27
CA GLY A 84 -14.58 -10.12 -24.22
C GLY A 84 -13.60 -10.66 -25.26
N VAL A 85 -13.68 -11.95 -25.56
CA VAL A 85 -12.97 -12.60 -26.66
C VAL A 85 -14.01 -13.04 -27.70
N PRO A 86 -13.94 -12.55 -28.94
CA PRO A 86 -14.87 -13.00 -29.98
C PRO A 86 -14.79 -14.51 -30.19
N SER A 87 -15.94 -15.19 -30.20
CA SER A 87 -16.02 -16.65 -30.29
C SER A 87 -15.45 -17.18 -31.61
N GLU A 88 -15.65 -16.44 -32.71
CA GLU A 88 -15.09 -16.75 -34.03
C GLU A 88 -13.55 -16.83 -34.02
N LYS A 89 -12.88 -16.02 -33.20
CA LYS A 89 -11.41 -16.02 -33.12
C LYS A 89 -10.86 -17.22 -32.37
N VAL A 90 -11.67 -17.81 -31.51
CA VAL A 90 -11.38 -19.10 -30.88
C VAL A 90 -11.61 -20.24 -31.87
N ASP A 91 -12.65 -20.16 -32.70
CA ASP A 91 -12.88 -21.11 -33.79
C ASP A 91 -11.74 -21.10 -34.82
N ASP A 92 -11.16 -19.94 -35.11
CA ASP A 92 -10.01 -19.78 -36.01
C ASP A 92 -8.66 -20.24 -35.40
N ASP A 93 -8.67 -20.83 -34.20
CA ASP A 93 -7.48 -21.32 -33.47
C ASP A 93 -6.45 -20.23 -33.12
N GLN A 94 -6.88 -18.97 -33.04
CA GLN A 94 -6.01 -17.83 -32.71
C GLN A 94 -5.80 -17.62 -31.20
N TYR A 95 -5.96 -18.67 -30.37
CA TYR A 95 -5.90 -18.54 -28.91
C TYR A 95 -4.53 -18.06 -28.39
N GLY A 96 -3.43 -18.38 -29.10
CA GLY A 96 -2.09 -17.88 -28.77
C GLY A 96 -1.98 -16.35 -28.88
N VAL A 97 -2.80 -15.71 -29.73
CA VAL A 97 -2.81 -14.25 -29.93
C VAL A 97 -3.41 -13.54 -28.71
N TYR A 98 -4.32 -14.17 -27.98
CA TYR A 98 -4.96 -13.59 -26.79
C TYR A 98 -4.17 -13.84 -25.51
N LYS A 99 -3.15 -14.70 -25.53
CA LYS A 99 -2.31 -14.98 -24.37
C LYS A 99 -1.73 -13.68 -23.73
N PRO A 100 -1.13 -12.73 -24.49
CA PRO A 100 -0.63 -11.48 -23.92
C PRO A 100 -1.72 -10.63 -23.24
N MET A 101 -2.96 -10.68 -23.74
CA MET A 101 -4.08 -9.98 -23.12
C MET A 101 -4.33 -10.54 -21.70
N PHE A 102 -4.39 -11.86 -21.53
CA PHE A 102 -4.58 -12.46 -20.20
C PHE A 102 -3.37 -12.25 -19.27
N GLU A 103 -2.15 -12.22 -19.81
CA GLU A 103 -0.96 -11.79 -19.05
C GLU A 103 -1.12 -10.35 -18.56
N MET A 104 -1.61 -9.43 -19.40
CA MET A 104 -1.89 -8.04 -18.99
C MET A 104 -3.00 -7.94 -17.94
N LEU A 105 -4.06 -8.76 -18.02
CA LEU A 105 -5.08 -8.83 -16.97
C LEU A 105 -4.47 -9.28 -15.63
N GLY A 106 -3.59 -10.28 -15.66
CA GLY A 106 -2.84 -10.74 -14.50
C GLY A 106 -1.99 -9.63 -13.90
N ASN A 107 -1.25 -8.93 -14.76
CA ASN A 107 -0.40 -7.80 -14.38
C ASN A 107 -1.21 -6.68 -13.73
N ALA A 108 -2.32 -6.24 -14.34
CA ALA A 108 -3.19 -5.20 -13.77
C ALA A 108 -3.75 -5.60 -12.39
N ALA A 109 -4.19 -6.86 -12.24
CA ALA A 109 -4.69 -7.37 -10.97
C ALA A 109 -3.62 -7.42 -9.87
N ALA A 110 -2.36 -7.68 -10.23
CA ALA A 110 -1.22 -7.72 -9.31
C ALA A 110 -0.71 -6.32 -8.94
N THR A 111 -0.77 -5.36 -9.87
CA THR A 111 -0.34 -3.97 -9.67
C THR A 111 -1.36 -3.12 -8.90
N HIS A 112 -2.65 -3.45 -8.99
CA HIS A 112 -3.72 -2.66 -8.37
C HIS A 112 -3.56 -2.41 -6.84
N PRO A 113 -3.09 -3.35 -6.00
CA PRO A 113 -2.71 -3.06 -4.62
C PRO A 113 -1.68 -1.93 -4.46
N ASP A 114 -0.66 -1.87 -5.32
CA ASP A 114 0.35 -0.80 -5.30
C ASP A 114 -0.30 0.55 -5.56
N GLU A 115 -1.11 0.64 -6.62
CA GLU A 115 -1.85 1.86 -6.97
C GLU A 115 -2.68 2.37 -5.79
N LEU A 116 -3.44 1.50 -5.14
CA LEU A 116 -4.26 1.88 -3.99
C LEU A 116 -3.42 2.36 -2.80
N VAL A 117 -2.37 1.62 -2.44
CA VAL A 117 -1.56 1.90 -1.26
C VAL A 117 -0.76 3.20 -1.42
N PHE A 118 -0.14 3.41 -2.59
CA PHE A 118 0.64 4.61 -2.83
C PHE A 118 -0.24 5.84 -3.11
N ALA A 119 -1.42 5.67 -3.73
CA ALA A 119 -2.40 6.75 -3.81
C ALA A 119 -2.89 7.19 -2.42
N LEU A 120 -3.11 6.24 -1.49
CA LEU A 120 -3.46 6.56 -0.11
C LEU A 120 -2.32 7.29 0.62
N LEU A 121 -1.07 6.84 0.44
CA LEU A 121 0.11 7.51 1.02
C LEU A 121 0.19 8.96 0.54
N ALA A 122 0.05 9.21 -0.76
CA ALA A 122 0.02 10.56 -1.32
C ALA A 122 -1.18 11.39 -0.79
N ALA A 123 -2.33 10.76 -0.58
CA ALA A 123 -3.52 11.39 0.00
C ALA A 123 -3.45 11.60 1.52
N GLY A 124 -2.37 11.19 2.20
CA GLY A 124 -2.21 11.35 3.65
C GLY A 124 -2.23 12.80 4.14
N PHE A 125 -1.92 13.77 3.27
CA PHE A 125 -2.01 15.20 3.58
C PHE A 125 -3.45 15.75 3.59
N THR A 126 -4.43 14.97 3.09
CA THR A 126 -5.83 15.41 2.92
C THR A 126 -6.85 14.40 3.45
N THR A 127 -6.39 13.22 3.88
CA THR A 127 -7.25 12.13 4.34
C THR A 127 -7.02 11.90 5.83
N VAL A 128 -8.11 11.86 6.57
CA VAL A 128 -8.12 11.69 8.02
C VAL A 128 -7.72 10.27 8.42
N CYS A 129 -6.94 10.14 9.49
CA CYS A 129 -6.58 8.87 10.12
C CYS A 129 -7.39 8.63 11.41
N TYR A 130 -7.00 7.65 12.21
CA TYR A 130 -7.82 7.16 13.34
C TYR A 130 -8.03 8.18 14.47
N ASP A 131 -7.20 9.22 14.55
CA ASP A 131 -7.27 10.26 15.57
C ASP A 131 -8.08 11.50 15.15
N GLY A 132 -8.67 11.50 13.96
CA GLY A 132 -9.46 12.63 13.45
C GLY A 132 -8.64 13.70 12.71
N GLN A 133 -7.31 13.62 12.72
CA GLN A 133 -6.41 14.49 11.97
C GLN A 133 -6.02 13.89 10.63
N TYR A 134 -5.49 14.70 9.70
CA TYR A 134 -4.88 14.16 8.49
C TYR A 134 -3.72 13.23 8.85
N PHE A 135 -3.43 12.23 8.03
CA PHE A 135 -2.34 11.29 8.34
C PHE A 135 -0.97 11.97 8.38
N PHE A 136 -0.78 13.04 7.61
CA PHE A 136 0.37 13.94 7.71
C PHE A 136 -0.12 15.32 8.17
N ASP A 137 0.00 15.59 9.46
CA ASP A 137 -0.54 16.78 10.10
C ASP A 137 0.46 17.36 11.11
N THR A 138 0.29 18.66 11.40
CA THR A 138 1.01 19.34 12.46
C THR A 138 0.42 19.05 13.84
N ASP A 139 -0.82 18.56 13.89
CA ASP A 139 -1.67 18.64 15.09
C ASP A 139 -2.18 17.31 15.65
N HIS A 140 -1.36 16.25 15.63
CA HIS A 140 -1.76 14.98 16.25
C HIS A 140 -1.82 15.07 17.78
N PRO A 141 -2.94 14.73 18.43
CA PRO A 141 -3.09 14.81 19.89
C PRO A 141 -2.37 13.64 20.59
N VAL A 142 -1.53 13.95 21.57
CA VAL A 142 -0.82 12.99 22.44
C VAL A 142 -0.93 13.46 23.89
N ILE A 143 -1.06 12.54 24.84
CA ILE A 143 -1.11 12.88 26.27
C ILE A 143 0.32 13.01 26.80
N ASP A 144 0.66 14.13 27.44
CA ASP A 144 1.98 14.34 28.01
C ASP A 144 2.17 13.67 29.40
N GLU A 145 3.33 13.88 30.03
CA GLU A 145 3.67 13.33 31.34
C GLU A 145 2.75 13.84 32.47
N ASN A 146 2.14 15.03 32.29
CA ASN A 146 1.23 15.66 33.25
C ASN A 146 -0.24 15.30 33.00
N GLY A 147 -0.53 14.54 31.93
CA GLY A 147 -1.89 14.20 31.53
C GLY A 147 -2.56 15.25 30.65
N GLU A 148 -1.82 16.25 30.16
CA GLU A 148 -2.33 17.29 29.27
C GLU A 148 -2.18 16.87 27.80
N THR A 149 -3.16 17.25 26.96
CA THR A 149 -3.08 16.99 25.52
C THR A 149 -2.11 17.96 24.86
N LYS A 150 -1.11 17.42 24.17
CA LYS A 150 -0.13 18.17 23.37
C LYS A 150 -0.21 17.74 21.91
N SER A 151 -0.07 18.71 21.01
CA SER A 151 0.03 18.49 19.56
C SER A 151 1.45 18.03 19.17
N VAL A 152 1.51 17.02 18.30
CA VAL A 152 2.74 16.46 17.71
C VAL A 152 2.63 16.48 16.20
N THR A 153 3.70 16.92 15.53
CA THR A 153 3.78 16.96 14.07
C THR A 153 4.46 15.71 13.50
N ASN A 154 3.99 15.26 12.34
CA ASN A 154 4.70 14.31 11.49
C ASN A 154 4.83 14.81 10.04
N VAL A 155 4.73 16.13 9.86
CA VAL A 155 4.74 16.75 8.54
C VAL A 155 5.74 17.91 8.46
N GLN A 156 6.41 18.01 7.32
CA GLN A 156 7.17 19.19 6.92
C GLN A 156 6.51 19.81 5.69
N GLY A 157 6.11 21.07 5.81
CA GLY A 157 5.48 21.82 4.72
C GLY A 157 6.41 22.06 3.51
N GLY A 158 5.88 22.74 2.51
CA GLY A 158 6.57 23.05 1.26
C GLY A 158 5.65 22.90 0.06
N SER A 159 6.15 23.24 -1.13
CA SER A 159 5.38 23.23 -2.37
C SER A 159 5.85 22.18 -3.38
N GLY A 160 6.85 21.37 -3.03
CA GLY A 160 7.38 20.33 -3.90
C GLY A 160 6.49 19.08 -3.95
N ASN A 161 6.86 18.16 -4.83
CA ASN A 161 6.34 16.80 -4.83
C ASN A 161 6.75 16.09 -3.53
N PRO A 162 5.84 15.32 -2.91
CA PRO A 162 6.09 14.79 -1.60
C PRO A 162 7.16 13.68 -1.61
N TRP A 163 7.78 13.51 -0.45
CA TRP A 163 8.61 12.35 -0.12
C TRP A 163 8.33 11.95 1.34
N PHE A 164 8.56 10.69 1.65
CA PHE A 164 8.10 10.10 2.91
C PHE A 164 9.21 9.31 3.59
N LEU A 165 9.34 9.47 4.90
CA LEU A 165 10.12 8.57 5.75
C LEU A 165 9.18 7.65 6.52
N LEU A 166 9.42 6.36 6.45
CA LEU A 166 8.58 5.34 7.09
C LEU A 166 9.43 4.44 8.00
N ASP A 167 8.86 4.04 9.14
CA ASP A 167 9.35 2.91 9.93
C ASP A 167 8.53 1.69 9.54
N THR A 168 9.13 0.75 8.81
CA THR A 168 8.47 -0.44 8.28
C THR A 168 8.93 -1.72 8.98
N ARG A 169 9.65 -1.58 10.10
CA ARG A 169 10.28 -2.70 10.83
C ARG A 169 9.33 -3.41 11.79
N ARG A 170 8.18 -2.80 12.11
CA ARG A 170 7.20 -3.34 13.06
C ARG A 170 6.17 -4.22 12.34
N PRO A 171 5.48 -5.11 13.08
CA PRO A 171 4.45 -5.99 12.49
C PRO A 171 3.33 -5.23 11.77
N LEU A 172 2.90 -4.10 12.35
CA LEU A 172 2.01 -3.17 11.69
C LEU A 172 2.84 -2.03 11.08
N LYS A 173 2.79 -1.91 9.76
CA LYS A 173 3.39 -0.81 9.01
C LYS A 173 2.46 0.42 9.01
N PRO A 174 2.92 1.58 8.53
CA PRO A 174 2.12 2.80 8.57
C PRO A 174 0.87 2.76 7.69
N LEU A 175 0.76 1.80 6.77
CA LEU A 175 -0.39 1.58 5.91
C LEU A 175 -0.94 0.17 6.10
N ILE A 176 -2.23 0.00 5.80
CA ILE A 176 -2.95 -1.27 5.88
C ILE A 176 -3.52 -1.57 4.50
N LEU A 177 -3.27 -2.78 4.00
CA LEU A 177 -4.00 -3.35 2.87
C LEU A 177 -4.99 -4.37 3.42
N GLN A 178 -6.26 -3.98 3.47
CA GLN A 178 -7.33 -4.88 3.87
C GLN A 178 -7.77 -5.71 2.67
N MET A 179 -7.59 -7.03 2.74
CA MET A 179 -7.89 -7.94 1.65
C MET A 179 -9.00 -8.91 2.05
N ARG A 180 -10.14 -8.83 1.35
CA ARG A 180 -11.28 -9.72 1.56
C ARG A 180 -11.38 -10.82 0.50
N LYS A 181 -11.16 -10.49 -0.76
CA LYS A 181 -11.14 -11.45 -1.86
C LYS A 181 -9.90 -11.20 -2.70
N LYS A 182 -9.13 -12.25 -2.96
CA LYS A 182 -7.99 -12.20 -3.89
C LYS A 182 -8.50 -12.23 -5.33
N PRO A 183 -7.85 -11.51 -6.26
CA PRO A 183 -8.20 -11.56 -7.67
C PRO A 183 -8.08 -12.97 -8.21
N GLN A 184 -9.14 -13.42 -8.90
CA GLN A 184 -9.19 -14.71 -9.57
C GLN A 184 -9.85 -14.54 -10.94
N LEU A 185 -9.32 -15.23 -11.95
CA LEU A 185 -9.93 -15.23 -13.27
C LEU A 185 -11.24 -16.03 -13.22
N VAL A 186 -12.34 -15.37 -13.56
CA VAL A 186 -13.67 -15.95 -13.74
C VAL A 186 -14.04 -15.94 -15.22
N LYS A 187 -15.00 -16.78 -15.61
CA LYS A 187 -15.42 -16.94 -17.00
C LYS A 187 -16.94 -17.04 -17.14
N LYS A 188 -17.44 -16.55 -18.26
CA LYS A 188 -18.77 -16.77 -18.79
C LYS A 188 -18.62 -17.06 -20.30
N ASP A 189 -18.21 -18.30 -20.57
CA ASP A 189 -17.75 -18.78 -21.86
C ASP A 189 -18.53 -20.02 -22.36
N ASP A 190 -19.73 -20.29 -21.82
CA ASP A 190 -20.59 -21.35 -22.33
C ASP A 190 -21.18 -20.91 -23.69
N PRO A 191 -21.14 -21.74 -24.75
CA PRO A 191 -21.75 -21.41 -26.04
C PRO A 191 -23.25 -21.07 -25.97
N LYS A 192 -23.94 -21.48 -24.89
CA LYS A 192 -25.35 -21.16 -24.62
C LYS A 192 -25.55 -19.87 -23.84
N ASP A 193 -24.48 -19.20 -23.42
CA ASP A 193 -24.58 -17.95 -22.69
C ASP A 193 -25.15 -16.83 -23.56
N ASP A 194 -25.95 -15.95 -22.95
CA ASP A 194 -26.56 -14.81 -23.65
C ASP A 194 -25.51 -13.94 -24.37
N ASN A 195 -24.32 -13.74 -23.80
CA ASN A 195 -23.25 -12.96 -24.45
C ASN A 195 -22.74 -13.61 -25.72
N VAL A 196 -22.70 -14.94 -25.80
CA VAL A 196 -22.32 -15.63 -27.03
C VAL A 196 -23.42 -15.47 -28.07
N PHE A 197 -24.69 -15.64 -27.67
CA PHE A 197 -25.81 -15.49 -28.59
C PHE A 197 -26.01 -14.04 -29.08
N THR A 198 -25.94 -13.08 -28.17
CA THR A 198 -26.26 -11.67 -28.47
C THR A 198 -25.07 -10.88 -29.03
N LYS A 199 -23.84 -11.21 -28.62
CA LYS A 199 -22.63 -10.45 -28.99
C LYS A 199 -21.56 -11.30 -29.70
N GLY A 200 -21.68 -12.62 -29.71
CA GLY A 200 -20.64 -13.50 -30.26
C GLY A 200 -19.35 -13.47 -29.42
N GLU A 201 -19.44 -13.24 -28.11
CA GLU A 201 -18.27 -13.05 -27.24
C GLU A 201 -18.25 -14.04 -26.07
N LEU A 202 -17.07 -14.59 -25.78
CA LEU A 202 -16.75 -15.29 -24.55
C LEU A 202 -16.21 -14.27 -23.54
N ILE A 203 -16.76 -14.24 -22.32
CA ILE A 203 -16.41 -13.21 -21.34
C ILE A 203 -15.48 -13.79 -20.28
N TYR A 204 -14.42 -13.06 -19.97
CA TYR A 204 -13.49 -13.38 -18.89
C TYR A 204 -13.30 -12.16 -18.02
N GLY A 205 -13.37 -12.34 -16.71
CA GLY A 205 -13.29 -11.25 -15.75
C GLY A 205 -12.35 -11.56 -14.60
N VAL A 206 -11.92 -10.52 -13.91
CA VAL A 206 -11.22 -10.62 -12.64
C VAL A 206 -11.98 -9.79 -11.65
N ASP A 207 -12.35 -10.37 -10.52
CA ASP A 207 -13.05 -9.66 -9.47
C ASP A 207 -12.25 -9.66 -8.16
N ASP A 208 -12.28 -8.51 -7.49
CA ASP A 208 -11.41 -8.22 -6.37
C ASP A 208 -12.15 -7.43 -5.30
N ARG A 209 -11.82 -7.70 -4.03
CA ARG A 209 -12.44 -7.02 -2.90
C ARG A 209 -11.39 -6.71 -1.84
N LYS A 210 -11.04 -5.44 -1.77
CA LYS A 210 -10.00 -4.90 -0.91
C LYS A 210 -10.27 -3.44 -0.61
N ASN A 211 -9.56 -2.89 0.37
CA ASN A 211 -9.41 -1.46 0.52
C ASN A 211 -8.11 -1.18 1.29
N VAL A 212 -7.71 0.08 1.35
CA VAL A 212 -6.52 0.55 2.05
C VAL A 212 -6.92 1.49 3.19
N GLY A 213 -6.07 1.59 4.20
CA GLY A 213 -6.23 2.55 5.29
C GLY A 213 -4.91 2.85 5.99
N PHE A 214 -4.96 3.78 6.94
CA PHE A 214 -3.80 4.21 7.71
C PHE A 214 -3.61 3.34 8.96
N GLY A 215 -2.34 3.08 9.28
CA GLY A 215 -1.91 2.54 10.57
C GLY A 215 -1.49 3.67 11.51
N PHE A 216 -0.37 3.49 12.20
CA PHE A 216 0.16 4.49 13.14
C PHE A 216 0.87 5.64 12.42
N TRP A 217 0.34 6.86 12.55
CA TRP A 217 0.95 8.08 12.01
C TRP A 217 2.34 8.36 12.60
N GLN A 218 2.59 7.91 13.84
CA GLN A 218 3.89 8.03 14.52
C GLN A 218 5.03 7.34 13.74
N MET A 219 4.69 6.40 12.85
CA MET A 219 5.63 5.61 12.06
C MET A 219 5.81 6.15 10.63
N ALA A 220 5.27 7.32 10.31
CA ALA A 220 5.41 7.96 9.01
C ALA A 220 5.65 9.45 9.18
N PHE A 221 6.53 10.00 8.35
CA PHE A 221 6.76 11.44 8.25
C PHE A 221 6.68 11.87 6.79
N GLY A 222 5.83 12.84 6.49
CA GLY A 222 5.61 13.35 5.13
C GLY A 222 6.26 14.71 4.94
N SER A 223 6.93 14.94 3.82
CA SER A 223 7.51 16.25 3.50
C SER A 223 7.21 16.69 2.09
N ARG A 224 6.89 17.98 1.95
CA ARG A 224 6.78 18.69 0.66
C ARG A 224 7.88 19.73 0.46
N ALA A 225 8.86 19.77 1.36
CA ALA A 225 10.07 20.56 1.17
C ALA A 225 10.98 19.87 0.14
N ALA A 226 11.98 20.60 -0.37
CA ALA A 226 12.98 19.99 -1.26
C ALA A 226 13.69 18.83 -0.57
N LEU A 227 13.79 17.67 -1.25
CA LEU A 227 14.55 16.52 -0.75
C LEU A 227 16.05 16.84 -0.77
N SER A 228 16.56 17.30 0.37
CA SER A 228 17.97 17.64 0.61
C SER A 228 18.49 16.88 1.82
N ALA A 229 19.81 16.73 1.95
CA ALA A 229 20.40 16.05 3.11
C ALA A 229 19.97 16.69 4.44
N ALA A 230 19.92 18.03 4.50
CA ALA A 230 19.48 18.75 5.70
C ALA A 230 18.01 18.47 6.06
N ASN A 231 17.10 18.50 5.07
CA ASN A 231 15.68 18.20 5.33
C ASN A 231 15.48 16.72 5.67
N PHE A 232 16.21 15.82 5.01
CA PHE A 232 16.19 14.39 5.31
C PHE A 232 16.62 14.12 6.75
N GLU A 233 17.73 14.70 7.21
CA GLU A 233 18.23 14.54 8.58
C GLU A 233 17.26 15.13 9.61
N ALA A 234 16.75 16.33 9.37
CA ALA A 234 15.77 16.96 10.25
C ALA A 234 14.51 16.09 10.42
N ASN A 235 13.98 15.53 9.34
CA ASN A 235 12.80 14.67 9.38
C ASN A 235 13.11 13.29 9.99
N TYR A 236 14.31 12.75 9.75
CA TYR A 236 14.77 11.52 10.39
C TYR A 236 14.82 11.66 11.90
N ASP A 237 15.44 12.74 12.38
CA ASP A 237 15.63 13.00 13.81
C ASP A 237 14.29 13.34 14.49
N ALA A 238 13.42 14.10 13.83
CA ALA A 238 12.05 14.35 14.29
C ALA A 238 11.31 13.02 14.53
N MET A 239 11.36 12.12 13.55
CA MET A 239 10.71 10.82 13.63
C MET A 239 11.35 9.88 14.67
N ALA A 240 12.67 9.95 14.85
CA ALA A 240 13.39 9.19 15.89
C ALA A 240 13.09 9.69 17.31
N SER A 241 12.66 10.95 17.45
CA SER A 241 12.35 11.59 18.74
C SER A 241 10.88 11.42 19.19
N VAL A 242 10.03 10.79 18.37
CA VAL A 242 8.60 10.66 18.66
C VAL A 242 8.37 9.87 19.95
N LYS A 243 7.55 10.47 20.82
CA LYS A 243 7.05 9.89 22.06
C LYS A 243 5.56 9.61 21.93
N GLY A 244 5.10 8.54 22.57
CA GLY A 244 3.69 8.26 22.74
C GLY A 244 3.18 8.93 24.01
N ASP A 245 2.00 8.49 24.44
CA ASP A 245 1.38 9.01 25.65
C ASP A 245 2.28 8.85 26.88
N HIS A 246 2.16 9.81 27.79
CA HIS A 246 2.92 9.93 29.02
C HIS A 246 4.43 10.04 28.80
N GLY A 247 4.83 10.63 27.67
CA GLY A 247 6.23 10.90 27.36
C GLY A 247 7.08 9.66 27.04
N LYS A 248 6.46 8.49 26.86
CA LYS A 248 7.17 7.23 26.60
C LYS A 248 7.82 7.27 25.21
N PRO A 249 9.16 7.15 25.10
CA PRO A 249 9.81 7.03 23.79
C PRO A 249 9.27 5.81 23.05
N LEU A 250 8.83 6.00 21.81
CA LEU A 250 8.28 4.89 21.04
C LEU A 250 9.37 4.03 20.41
N GLY A 251 10.59 4.56 20.23
CA GLY A 251 11.66 3.85 19.52
C GLY A 251 11.36 3.69 18.03
N VAL A 252 10.65 4.67 17.46
CA VAL A 252 10.48 4.78 16.01
C VAL A 252 11.85 5.05 15.41
N LYS A 253 12.19 4.34 14.33
CA LYS A 253 13.41 4.57 13.58
C LYS A 253 13.07 4.45 12.11
N PRO A 254 13.17 5.54 11.33
CA PRO A 254 12.96 5.47 9.90
C PRO A 254 13.85 4.38 9.29
N SER A 255 13.26 3.54 8.45
CA SER A 255 13.93 2.46 7.75
C SER A 255 13.80 2.56 6.24
N LEU A 256 12.84 3.34 5.75
CA LEU A 256 12.53 3.44 4.33
C LEU A 256 12.28 4.91 3.94
N LEU A 257 12.94 5.37 2.89
CA LEU A 257 12.67 6.62 2.19
C LEU A 257 11.87 6.30 0.93
N VAL A 258 10.63 6.79 0.84
CA VAL A 258 9.75 6.59 -0.31
C VAL A 258 9.68 7.89 -1.11
N VAL A 259 9.94 7.80 -2.41
CA VAL A 259 10.01 8.95 -3.31
C VAL A 259 9.30 8.67 -4.64
N GLY A 260 8.70 9.72 -5.21
CA GLY A 260 8.24 9.71 -6.61
C GLY A 260 9.39 9.93 -7.61
N PRO A 261 9.12 9.80 -8.93
CA PRO A 261 10.12 9.94 -9.98
C PRO A 261 10.90 11.26 -9.92
N SER A 262 10.26 12.39 -9.58
CA SER A 262 10.93 13.69 -9.49
C SER A 262 11.99 13.76 -8.39
N ASN A 263 11.83 12.99 -7.32
CA ASN A 263 12.71 12.97 -6.15
C ASN A 263 13.74 11.82 -6.19
N ALA A 264 13.63 10.88 -7.13
CA ALA A 264 14.48 9.68 -7.24
C ALA A 264 15.99 10.00 -7.24
N SER A 265 16.43 10.93 -8.10
CA SER A 265 17.85 11.30 -8.17
C SER A 265 18.37 11.91 -6.86
N ALA A 266 17.56 12.73 -6.19
CA ALA A 266 17.91 13.30 -4.89
C ALA A 266 17.97 12.22 -3.80
N GLY A 267 17.00 11.29 -3.79
CA GLY A 267 16.99 10.13 -2.90
C GLY A 267 18.28 9.31 -3.01
N ARG A 268 18.65 8.90 -4.23
CA ARG A 268 19.90 8.14 -4.46
C ARG A 268 21.15 8.89 -3.99
N LYS A 269 21.23 10.20 -4.25
CA LYS A 269 22.35 11.03 -3.75
C LYS A 269 22.43 11.06 -2.21
N ILE A 270 21.30 11.05 -1.53
CA ILE A 270 21.26 11.12 -0.06
C ILE A 270 21.57 9.77 0.57
N VAL A 271 20.96 8.67 0.10
CA VAL A 271 21.03 7.38 0.82
C VAL A 271 21.86 6.30 0.13
N GLU A 272 22.22 6.46 -1.16
CA GLU A 272 22.99 5.45 -1.90
C GLU A 272 24.39 5.92 -2.34
N ALA A 273 24.63 7.22 -2.45
CA ALA A 273 25.97 7.72 -2.76
C ALA A 273 26.93 7.47 -1.59
N GLN A 274 28.10 6.89 -1.85
CA GLN A 274 29.14 6.69 -0.82
C GLN A 274 29.91 7.97 -0.51
N LEU A 275 30.13 8.80 -1.54
CA LEU A 275 30.91 10.02 -1.47
C LEU A 275 30.08 11.23 -1.95
N ILE A 276 30.32 12.38 -1.33
CA ILE A 276 29.69 13.68 -1.62
C ILE A 276 30.78 14.76 -1.72
N ASN A 277 30.41 15.96 -2.22
CA ASN A 277 31.26 17.17 -2.22
C ASN A 277 32.73 16.98 -2.70
N GLY A 278 32.97 16.12 -3.69
CA GLY A 278 34.31 15.92 -4.24
C GLY A 278 35.19 14.91 -3.48
N GLY A 279 34.61 14.08 -2.60
CA GLY A 279 35.31 12.95 -1.98
C GLY A 279 35.00 12.72 -0.50
N ASP A 280 34.18 13.56 0.12
CA ASP A 280 33.77 13.41 1.52
C ASP A 280 32.84 12.21 1.69
N SER A 281 32.95 11.51 2.83
CA SER A 281 32.06 10.38 3.12
C SER A 281 30.63 10.86 3.37
N ASN A 282 29.67 10.19 2.74
CA ASN A 282 28.25 10.45 2.98
C ASN A 282 27.79 9.77 4.28
N ILE A 283 27.44 10.57 5.28
CA ILE A 283 26.95 10.09 6.57
C ILE A 283 25.59 9.38 6.49
N ASN A 284 24.82 9.60 5.43
CA ASN A 284 23.51 8.99 5.21
C ASN A 284 23.57 7.75 4.30
N PHE A 285 24.76 7.35 3.85
CA PHE A 285 24.94 6.16 3.02
C PHE A 285 24.34 4.91 3.72
N LYS A 286 23.34 4.31 3.09
CA LYS A 286 22.55 3.17 3.58
C LYS A 286 21.90 3.37 4.95
N ARG A 287 21.62 4.63 5.34
CA ARG A 287 20.93 4.93 6.60
C ARG A 287 19.48 4.43 6.61
N VAL A 288 18.84 4.47 5.45
CA VAL A 288 17.51 3.89 5.15
C VAL A 288 17.54 3.27 3.75
N GLU A 289 16.62 2.35 3.47
CA GLU A 289 16.39 1.85 2.11
C GLU A 289 15.68 2.92 1.27
N LEU A 290 15.96 2.95 -0.04
CA LEU A 290 15.26 3.82 -0.99
C LEU A 290 14.20 3.01 -1.74
N LEU A 291 12.97 3.51 -1.73
CA LEU A 291 11.88 2.99 -2.55
C LEU A 291 11.43 4.06 -3.54
N GLU A 292 11.81 3.88 -4.80
CA GLU A 292 11.33 4.70 -5.92
C GLU A 292 9.99 4.15 -6.42
N VAL A 293 8.94 4.96 -6.31
CA VAL A 293 7.55 4.56 -6.59
C VAL A 293 7.00 5.39 -7.75
N PRO A 294 6.64 4.77 -8.89
CA PRO A 294 6.16 5.50 -10.06
C PRO A 294 4.75 6.10 -9.86
N TRP A 295 3.95 5.56 -8.93
CA TRP A 295 2.56 6.00 -8.68
C TRP A 295 2.40 7.15 -7.68
N LEU A 296 3.49 7.77 -7.22
CA LEU A 296 3.43 8.90 -6.27
C LEU A 296 3.26 10.26 -6.95
N GLU A 297 3.32 10.31 -8.29
CA GLU A 297 3.21 11.52 -9.12
C GLU A 297 2.40 11.24 -10.39
#